data_AF-A0AA51UQ43-F1
#
_entry.id   AF-A0AA51UQ43-F1
#
_cell.length_a   1.000
_cell.length_b   1.000
_cell.length_c   1.000
_cell.angle_alpha   90.00
_cell.angle_beta   90.00
_cell.angle_gamma   90.00
#
_symmetry.space_group_name_H-M   'P 1'
#
loop_
_entity.id
_entity.type
_entity.pdbx_description
1 polymer ?
#
loop_
_entity_poly.entity_id
_entity_poly.type
_entity_poly.pdbx_seq_one_letter_code
_entity_poly.pdbx_strand_id
1 'polypeptide(L)'
;MKNFLRSEKAVSALMGMMIILALTITSISVIFLYGVPTIYDMEDMANAQKVEQAFTVFDSRTSKVALGESPSQTTSFSMMDGSIEVNGDSDSYNESEIVIICVNMSASWYNNTFKSNKNKWKAWEPHVNESGMNVISSSMGSITYTNDNRIIGYEGGGVWSKYPTGKAVMISPPEFHYNGETLTLPIMKINGTEMSSGNADVSITVSSDNTPFVMYPDPSADYRRVNPLTVDKVIIYIKSEFYSAWADYANTLTYTSATTDDENKTAVIELQVIPAMGKDTLKSNFKIGAVNQDNTAPMWDFSFDLGARSSNELNSLDYDIIATSGTKTLTYHIQKKNGADQLILDLIYEDTSLSMDAEKWTSVGAFNVTGDKEDAESAVDLLSTTLNMTYEEDTDFSWENINYTKTNNDELPLNNLTQHYMKALTLDGSVIFNIVTNGNSDPVDYDESTITLNYDGMPGSITYLHVSRNDLVATLD
;
A
#
# COMPACT_ATOMS: atom_id res chain seq x y z
N MET A 1 49.19 -26.03 -92.15
CA MET A 1 47.82 -25.62 -91.80
C MET A 1 47.87 -24.98 -90.41
N LYS A 2 47.57 -23.69 -90.30
CA LYS A 2 47.66 -22.91 -89.06
C LYS A 2 46.60 -23.39 -88.07
N ASN A 3 47.04 -23.91 -86.92
CA ASN A 3 46.20 -24.09 -85.76
C ASN A 3 45.74 -22.70 -85.27
N PHE A 4 44.45 -22.40 -85.45
CA PHE A 4 43.80 -21.31 -84.73
C PHE A 4 43.70 -21.74 -83.25
N LEU A 5 44.55 -21.19 -82.40
CA LEU A 5 44.42 -21.32 -80.95
C LEU A 5 43.09 -20.68 -80.54
N ARG A 6 42.13 -21.50 -80.13
CA ARG A 6 40.88 -21.06 -79.52
C ARG A 6 41.21 -20.51 -78.13
N SER A 7 41.06 -19.19 -77.94
CA SER A 7 41.31 -18.55 -76.64
C SER A 7 40.12 -18.79 -75.70
N GLU A 8 40.30 -19.63 -74.68
CA GLU A 8 39.30 -19.86 -73.61
C GLU A 8 39.36 -18.80 -72.49
N LYS A 9 40.29 -17.82 -72.58
CA LYS A 9 40.46 -16.76 -71.58
C LYS A 9 39.30 -15.74 -71.52
N ALA A 10 38.43 -15.70 -72.53
CA ALA A 10 37.27 -14.79 -72.56
C ALA A 10 36.06 -15.29 -71.75
N VAL A 11 36.00 -16.59 -71.39
CA VAL A 11 34.87 -17.17 -70.64
C VAL A 11 35.05 -16.99 -69.12
N SER A 12 36.29 -17.05 -68.63
CA SER A 12 36.60 -16.90 -67.20
C SER A 12 36.30 -15.48 -66.67
N ALA A 13 36.55 -14.44 -67.48
CA ALA A 13 36.24 -13.05 -67.10
C ALA A 13 34.74 -12.81 -66.97
N LEU A 14 33.93 -13.37 -67.88
CA LEU A 14 32.47 -13.26 -67.83
C LEU A 14 31.88 -14.00 -66.62
N MET A 15 32.41 -15.19 -66.31
CA MET A 15 31.98 -15.97 -65.15
C MET A 15 32.34 -15.27 -63.83
N GLY A 16 33.54 -14.69 -63.73
CA GLY A 16 33.95 -13.89 -62.57
C GLY A 16 33.04 -12.68 -62.35
N MET A 17 32.67 -11.98 -63.43
CA MET A 17 31.73 -10.85 -63.37
C MET A 17 30.32 -11.29 -62.93
N MET A 18 29.81 -12.42 -63.46
CA MET A 18 28.51 -12.95 -63.04
C MET A 18 28.49 -13.39 -61.57
N ILE A 19 29.58 -13.99 -61.07
CA ILE A 19 29.68 -14.40 -59.67
C ILE A 19 29.73 -13.18 -58.75
N ILE A 20 30.52 -12.15 -59.09
CA ILE A 20 30.56 -10.90 -58.31
C ILE A 20 29.19 -10.24 -58.32
N LEU A 21 28.53 -10.15 -59.48
CA LEU A 21 27.19 -9.57 -59.57
C LEU A 21 26.18 -10.36 -58.72
N ALA A 22 26.18 -11.68 -58.80
CA ALA A 22 25.32 -12.53 -57.98
C ALA A 22 25.60 -12.34 -56.48
N LEU A 23 26.86 -12.34 -56.06
CA LEU A 23 27.24 -12.12 -54.66
C LEU A 23 26.85 -10.73 -54.16
N THR A 24 27.04 -9.69 -54.97
CA THR A 24 26.66 -8.31 -54.60
C THR A 24 25.15 -8.20 -54.46
N ILE A 25 24.37 -8.74 -55.39
CA ILE A 25 22.91 -8.75 -55.32
C ILE A 25 22.45 -9.55 -54.10
N THR A 26 22.99 -10.74 -53.87
CA THR A 26 22.65 -11.53 -52.67
C THR A 26 22.98 -10.79 -51.39
N SER A 27 24.14 -10.13 -51.31
CA SER A 27 24.55 -9.37 -50.13
C SER A 27 23.62 -8.17 -49.88
N ILE A 28 23.31 -7.41 -50.93
CA ILE A 28 22.34 -6.30 -50.86
C ILE A 28 20.97 -6.83 -50.44
N SER A 29 20.47 -7.91 -51.04
CA SER A 29 19.18 -8.50 -50.68
C SER A 29 19.13 -8.92 -49.21
N VAL A 30 20.18 -9.53 -48.67
CA VAL A 30 20.25 -9.89 -47.25
C VAL A 30 20.28 -8.64 -46.37
N ILE A 31 21.06 -7.61 -46.73
CA ILE A 31 21.10 -6.34 -46.00
C ILE A 31 19.73 -5.64 -46.02
N PHE A 32 19.03 -5.63 -47.15
CA PHE A 32 17.70 -5.03 -47.22
C PHE A 32 16.67 -5.84 -46.43
N LEU A 33 16.76 -7.17 -46.46
CA LEU A 33 15.81 -8.06 -45.76
C LEU A 33 15.91 -7.91 -44.23
N TYR A 34 17.11 -7.72 -43.69
CA TYR A 34 17.33 -7.64 -42.23
C TYR A 34 17.62 -6.24 -41.72
N GLY A 35 18.40 -5.44 -42.46
CA GLY A 35 18.86 -4.12 -42.01
C GLY A 35 17.77 -3.05 -42.03
N VAL A 36 16.88 -3.07 -43.03
CA VAL A 36 15.80 -2.07 -43.12
C VAL A 36 14.81 -2.19 -41.95
N PRO A 37 14.28 -3.39 -41.60
CA PRO A 37 13.41 -3.53 -40.43
C PRO A 37 14.08 -3.08 -39.13
N THR A 38 15.34 -3.47 -38.90
CA THR A 38 16.06 -3.08 -37.68
C THR A 38 16.27 -1.56 -37.57
N ILE A 39 16.48 -0.86 -38.69
CA ILE A 39 16.60 0.60 -38.70
C ILE A 39 15.28 1.26 -38.29
N TYR A 40 14.15 0.77 -38.79
CA TYR A 40 12.83 1.27 -38.39
C TYR A 40 12.56 1.02 -36.90
N ASP A 41 12.83 -0.19 -36.39
CA ASP A 41 12.67 -0.48 -34.96
C ASP A 41 13.55 0.43 -34.07
N MET A 42 14.77 0.74 -34.52
CA MET A 42 15.67 1.67 -33.82
C MET A 42 15.18 3.11 -33.86
N GLU A 43 14.59 3.54 -34.99
CA GLU A 43 13.99 4.87 -35.15
C GLU A 43 12.78 5.04 -34.24
N ASP A 44 11.87 4.08 -34.20
CA ASP A 44 10.68 4.09 -33.33
C ASP A 44 11.07 4.13 -31.85
N MET A 45 12.07 3.32 -31.46
CA MET A 45 12.59 3.32 -30.10
C MET A 45 13.21 4.67 -29.73
N ALA A 46 14.01 5.26 -30.62
CA ALA A 46 14.65 6.55 -30.39
C ALA A 46 13.63 7.70 -30.34
N ASN A 47 12.61 7.66 -31.20
CA ASN A 47 11.53 8.64 -31.23
C ASN A 47 10.75 8.61 -29.92
N ALA A 48 10.37 7.43 -29.47
CA ALA A 48 9.64 7.33 -28.22
C ALA A 48 10.48 7.68 -26.99
N GLN A 49 11.79 7.38 -26.96
CA GLN A 49 12.68 7.87 -25.90
C GLN A 49 12.75 9.40 -25.85
N LYS A 50 12.74 10.09 -27.00
CA LYS A 50 12.67 11.56 -27.03
C LYS A 50 11.37 12.09 -26.46
N VAL A 51 10.24 11.44 -26.76
CA VAL A 51 8.94 11.83 -26.21
C VAL A 51 8.88 11.56 -24.71
N GLU A 52 9.39 10.42 -24.23
CA GLU A 52 9.50 10.13 -22.79
C GLU A 52 10.34 11.18 -22.05
N GLN A 53 11.46 11.62 -22.64
CA GLN A 53 12.25 12.72 -22.09
C GLN A 53 11.49 14.04 -22.09
N ALA A 54 10.75 14.35 -23.16
CA ALA A 54 9.91 15.55 -23.21
C ALA A 54 8.83 15.52 -22.13
N PHE A 55 8.18 14.38 -21.90
CA PHE A 55 7.25 14.20 -20.80
C PHE A 55 7.90 14.29 -19.42
N THR A 56 9.13 13.80 -19.25
CA THR A 56 9.87 13.95 -17.99
C THR A 56 10.19 15.42 -17.69
N VAL A 57 10.56 16.19 -18.72
CA VAL A 57 10.76 17.65 -18.59
C VAL A 57 9.43 18.36 -18.33
N PHE A 58 8.37 17.93 -19.00
CA PHE A 58 7.02 18.43 -18.81
C PHE A 58 6.52 18.21 -17.38
N ASP A 59 6.73 17.02 -16.82
CA ASP A 59 6.40 16.66 -15.45
C ASP A 59 7.11 17.61 -14.46
N SER A 60 8.43 17.73 -14.56
CA SER A 60 9.20 18.68 -13.73
C SER A 60 8.69 20.13 -13.83
N ARG A 61 8.29 20.58 -15.02
CA ARG A 61 7.72 21.92 -15.23
C ARG A 61 6.31 22.04 -14.67
N THR A 62 5.51 20.98 -14.77
CA THR A 62 4.15 20.93 -14.23
C THR A 62 4.17 20.96 -12.71
N SER A 63 5.07 20.22 -12.06
CA SER A 63 5.27 20.31 -10.61
C SER A 63 5.63 21.73 -10.17
N LYS A 64 6.46 22.47 -10.92
CA LYS A 64 6.75 23.89 -10.62
C LYS A 64 5.52 24.79 -10.72
N VAL A 65 4.60 24.48 -11.63
CA VAL A 65 3.34 25.22 -11.77
C VAL A 65 2.39 24.88 -10.62
N ALA A 66 2.24 23.59 -10.31
CA ALA A 66 1.38 23.10 -9.23
C ALA A 66 1.86 23.57 -7.84
N LEU A 67 3.18 23.63 -7.61
CA LEU A 67 3.79 24.09 -6.36
C LEU A 67 3.95 25.61 -6.28
N GLY A 68 3.57 26.34 -7.34
CA GLY A 68 3.53 27.79 -7.30
C GLY A 68 4.82 28.54 -7.55
N GLU A 69 5.85 27.86 -8.04
CA GLU A 69 7.10 28.51 -8.45
C GLU A 69 6.92 29.37 -9.72
N SER A 70 5.93 29.02 -10.57
CA SER A 70 5.62 29.73 -11.80
C SER A 70 4.13 29.66 -12.14
N PRO A 71 3.50 30.75 -12.63
CA PRO A 71 2.07 30.71 -13.01
C PRO A 71 1.80 29.84 -14.26
N SER A 72 2.80 29.69 -15.13
CA SER A 72 2.72 28.84 -16.32
C SER A 72 4.10 28.36 -16.77
N GLN A 73 4.14 27.24 -17.48
CA GLN A 73 5.33 26.68 -18.13
C GLN A 73 4.92 26.03 -19.46
N THR A 74 5.79 26.13 -20.47
CA THR A 74 5.55 25.56 -21.81
C THR A 74 6.61 24.51 -22.13
N THR A 75 6.24 23.37 -22.71
CA THR A 75 7.18 22.32 -23.15
C THR A 75 6.90 21.95 -24.59
N SER A 76 7.93 21.88 -25.43
CA SER A 76 7.79 21.49 -26.83
C SER A 76 8.00 19.99 -27.00
N PHE A 77 7.16 19.38 -27.84
CA PHE A 77 7.15 17.96 -28.17
C PHE A 77 7.29 17.81 -29.68
N SER A 78 8.12 16.87 -30.11
CA SER A 78 8.14 16.44 -31.50
C SER A 78 7.15 15.32 -31.70
N MET A 79 6.18 15.50 -32.61
CA MET A 79 5.10 14.55 -32.79
C MET A 79 5.50 13.30 -33.58
N MET A 80 6.44 13.42 -34.53
CA MET A 80 6.99 12.28 -35.29
C MET A 80 5.87 11.37 -35.83
N ASP A 81 4.91 11.95 -36.55
CA ASP A 81 3.66 11.33 -37.06
C ASP A 81 2.65 10.84 -36.02
N GLY A 82 2.90 11.05 -34.74
CA GLY A 82 1.97 10.77 -33.65
C GLY A 82 0.91 11.85 -33.42
N SER A 83 0.13 11.67 -32.36
CA SER A 83 -0.84 12.64 -31.86
C SER A 83 -0.62 12.93 -30.38
N ILE A 84 -0.84 14.18 -29.97
CA ILE A 84 -0.92 14.59 -28.57
C ILE A 84 -2.34 15.04 -28.28
N GLU A 85 -2.89 14.55 -27.18
CA GLU A 85 -4.25 14.83 -26.74
C GLU A 85 -4.25 15.20 -25.25
N VAL A 86 -5.00 16.24 -24.90
CA VAL A 86 -5.31 16.63 -23.52
C VAL A 86 -6.68 16.06 -23.17
N ASN A 87 -6.73 15.14 -22.22
CA ASN A 87 -7.92 14.39 -21.82
C ASN A 87 -8.48 14.93 -20.50
N GLY A 88 -9.11 16.10 -20.54
CA GLY A 88 -9.65 16.82 -19.38
C GLY A 88 -11.15 17.11 -19.47
N ASP A 89 -11.92 16.21 -20.08
CA ASP A 89 -13.38 16.25 -20.15
C ASP A 89 -14.07 15.21 -19.27
N SER A 90 -15.41 15.28 -19.18
CA SER A 90 -16.22 14.39 -18.35
C SER A 90 -16.07 12.91 -18.70
N ASP A 91 -15.87 12.57 -19.97
CA ASP A 91 -15.74 11.17 -20.40
C ASP A 91 -14.37 10.62 -19.99
N SER A 92 -13.31 11.41 -20.24
CA SER A 92 -11.93 11.11 -19.83
C SER A 92 -11.79 10.99 -18.32
N TYR A 93 -12.48 11.85 -17.57
CA TYR A 93 -12.47 11.81 -16.11
C TYR A 93 -13.07 10.52 -15.52
N ASN A 94 -13.97 9.84 -16.24
CA ASN A 94 -14.50 8.55 -15.78
C ASN A 94 -13.49 7.40 -15.94
N GLU A 95 -12.44 7.59 -16.74
CA GLU A 95 -11.37 6.62 -16.98
C GLU A 95 -10.05 7.00 -16.29
N SER A 96 -10.02 8.16 -15.62
CA SER A 96 -8.86 8.72 -14.91
C SER A 96 -9.31 9.37 -13.60
N GLU A 97 -9.47 8.53 -12.57
CA GLU A 97 -10.04 8.90 -11.27
C GLU A 97 -9.24 8.29 -10.12
N ILE A 98 -9.05 9.07 -9.07
CA ILE A 98 -8.50 8.61 -7.80
C ILE A 98 -9.55 8.73 -6.70
N VAL A 99 -9.71 7.66 -5.93
CA VAL A 99 -10.59 7.59 -4.76
C VAL A 99 -9.82 7.06 -3.57
N ILE A 100 -9.84 7.80 -2.48
CA ILE A 100 -9.15 7.46 -1.23
C ILE A 100 -10.24 7.26 -0.17
N ILE A 101 -10.20 6.12 0.51
CA ILE A 101 -11.09 5.83 1.62
C ILE A 101 -10.29 5.63 2.90
N CYS A 102 -10.77 6.23 3.99
CA CYS A 102 -10.22 6.02 5.32
C CYS A 102 -11.08 4.98 6.04
N VAL A 103 -10.46 3.88 6.45
CA VAL A 103 -11.16 2.67 6.92
C VAL A 103 -10.96 2.46 8.40
N ASN A 104 -12.06 2.37 9.14
CA ASN A 104 -12.07 1.88 10.51
C ASN A 104 -12.53 0.41 10.50
N MET A 105 -11.64 -0.50 10.89
CA MET A 105 -11.85 -1.94 10.92
C MET A 105 -12.94 -2.37 11.91
N SER A 106 -13.23 -1.55 12.93
CA SER A 106 -14.33 -1.79 13.88
C SER A 106 -15.68 -1.29 13.36
N ALA A 107 -15.71 -0.63 12.19
CA ALA A 107 -16.96 -0.17 11.61
C ALA A 107 -17.83 -1.35 11.14
N SER A 108 -19.14 -1.26 11.35
CA SER A 108 -20.11 -2.30 10.98
C SER A 108 -20.08 -2.67 9.49
N TRP A 109 -19.73 -1.70 8.64
CA TRP A 109 -19.62 -1.89 7.19
C TRP A 109 -18.34 -2.61 6.76
N TYR A 110 -17.29 -2.63 7.58
CA TYR A 110 -16.04 -3.36 7.32
C TYR A 110 -16.19 -4.86 7.63
N ASN A 111 -17.21 -5.47 7.03
CA ASN A 111 -17.56 -6.87 7.21
C ASN A 111 -16.90 -7.77 6.15
N ASN A 112 -17.14 -9.09 6.23
CA ASN A 112 -16.55 -10.06 5.29
C ASN A 112 -16.92 -9.80 3.82
N THR A 113 -18.09 -9.23 3.56
CA THR A 113 -18.52 -8.86 2.20
C THR A 113 -17.66 -7.73 1.65
N PHE A 114 -17.44 -6.66 2.43
CA PHE A 114 -16.54 -5.59 2.01
C PHE A 114 -15.10 -6.10 1.87
N LYS A 115 -14.59 -6.82 2.87
CA LYS A 115 -13.21 -7.38 2.87
C LYS A 115 -12.93 -8.23 1.63
N SER A 116 -13.89 -9.04 1.18
CA SER A 116 -13.74 -9.89 0.00
C SER A 116 -13.77 -9.11 -1.31
N ASN A 117 -14.42 -7.94 -1.33
CA ASN A 117 -14.56 -7.11 -2.52
C ASN A 117 -13.65 -5.86 -2.50
N LYS A 118 -12.89 -5.62 -1.42
CA LYS A 118 -12.13 -4.38 -1.22
C LYS A 118 -11.17 -4.05 -2.36
N ASN A 119 -10.71 -5.05 -3.12
CA ASN A 119 -9.82 -4.88 -4.27
C ASN A 119 -10.56 -4.62 -5.59
N LYS A 120 -11.86 -4.30 -5.56
CA LYS A 120 -12.67 -4.02 -6.75
C LYS A 120 -13.01 -2.54 -6.84
N TRP A 121 -12.99 -2.01 -8.06
CA TRP A 121 -13.49 -0.65 -8.31
C TRP A 121 -14.92 -0.52 -7.78
N LYS A 122 -15.23 0.60 -7.14
CA LYS A 122 -16.53 0.91 -6.51
C LYS A 122 -16.93 0.02 -5.33
N ALA A 123 -16.02 -0.77 -4.76
CA ALA A 123 -16.31 -1.57 -3.57
C ALA A 123 -16.79 -0.72 -2.37
N TRP A 124 -16.40 0.54 -2.31
CA TRP A 124 -16.80 1.48 -1.26
C TRP A 124 -18.17 2.14 -1.48
N GLU A 125 -18.69 2.18 -2.72
CA GLU A 125 -19.89 2.95 -3.08
C GLU A 125 -21.13 2.60 -2.23
N PRO A 126 -21.39 1.31 -1.90
CA PRO A 126 -22.53 0.95 -1.05
C PRO A 126 -22.43 1.51 0.37
N HIS A 127 -21.25 1.92 0.82
CA HIS A 127 -20.95 2.29 2.20
C HIS A 127 -20.73 3.79 2.42
N VAL A 128 -20.86 4.62 1.37
CA VAL A 128 -20.58 6.07 1.44
C VAL A 128 -21.41 6.84 2.49
N ASN A 129 -22.59 6.31 2.84
CA ASN A 129 -23.48 6.91 3.84
C ASN A 129 -23.35 6.29 5.23
N GLU A 130 -22.44 5.33 5.42
CA GLU A 130 -22.21 4.68 6.70
C GLU A 130 -21.38 5.57 7.64
N SER A 131 -21.63 5.45 8.95
CA SER A 131 -20.88 6.21 9.95
C SER A 131 -19.39 5.82 9.94
N GLY A 132 -18.52 6.82 10.04
CA GLY A 132 -17.07 6.63 10.02
C GLY A 132 -16.47 6.38 8.63
N MET A 133 -17.30 6.36 7.57
CA MET A 133 -16.81 6.34 6.20
C MET A 133 -16.35 7.73 5.78
N ASN A 134 -15.13 7.85 5.28
CA ASN A 134 -14.62 9.09 4.68
C ASN A 134 -14.06 8.76 3.29
N VAL A 135 -14.63 9.40 2.27
CA VAL A 135 -14.27 9.21 0.87
C VAL A 135 -13.80 10.53 0.30
N ILE A 136 -12.58 10.53 -0.21
CA ILE A 136 -11.98 11.65 -0.93
C ILE A 136 -11.85 11.19 -2.38
N SER A 137 -12.47 11.89 -3.32
CA SER A 137 -12.35 11.55 -4.74
C SER A 137 -11.98 12.77 -5.58
N SER A 138 -11.26 12.50 -6.66
CA SER A 138 -10.96 13.50 -7.67
C SER A 138 -10.74 12.83 -9.01
N SER A 139 -11.25 13.46 -10.07
CA SER A 139 -10.75 13.17 -11.41
C SER A 139 -9.32 13.70 -11.56
N MET A 140 -8.52 13.02 -12.38
CA MET A 140 -7.15 13.43 -12.69
C MET A 140 -7.04 13.94 -14.12
N GLY A 141 -7.58 13.20 -15.10
CA GLY A 141 -7.35 13.49 -16.51
C GLY A 141 -5.89 13.22 -16.90
N SER A 142 -5.59 13.31 -18.19
CA SER A 142 -4.24 12.99 -18.69
C SER A 142 -3.83 13.82 -19.89
N ILE A 143 -2.54 13.80 -20.22
CA ILE A 143 -2.02 14.27 -21.50
C ILE A 143 -1.31 13.10 -22.14
N THR A 144 -1.79 12.66 -23.29
CA THR A 144 -1.33 11.43 -23.93
C THR A 144 -0.72 11.70 -25.30
N TYR A 145 0.47 11.16 -25.52
CA TYR A 145 1.04 10.96 -26.83
C TYR A 145 0.75 9.55 -27.32
N THR A 146 0.26 9.42 -28.55
CA THR A 146 0.03 8.14 -29.21
C THR A 146 0.77 8.09 -30.54
N ASN A 147 1.54 7.03 -30.75
CA ASN A 147 2.14 6.70 -32.05
C ASN A 147 2.05 5.18 -32.25
N ASP A 148 1.41 4.77 -33.34
CA ASP A 148 1.01 3.39 -33.62
C ASP A 148 0.33 2.72 -32.42
N ASN A 149 1.05 1.83 -31.72
CA ASN A 149 0.55 1.07 -30.57
C ASN A 149 1.25 1.46 -29.25
N ARG A 150 2.02 2.57 -29.23
CA ARG A 150 2.67 3.07 -28.01
C ARG A 150 1.95 4.30 -27.49
N ILE A 151 1.68 4.32 -26.19
CA ILE A 151 1.04 5.43 -25.50
C ILE A 151 1.98 5.91 -24.40
N ILE A 152 2.29 7.20 -24.39
CA ILE A 152 3.02 7.85 -23.29
C ILE A 152 2.08 8.88 -22.68
N GLY A 153 1.84 8.82 -21.37
CA GLY A 153 0.87 9.68 -20.70
C GLY A 153 1.45 10.35 -19.46
N TYR A 154 1.16 11.65 -19.30
CA TYR A 154 1.22 12.31 -18.00
C TYR A 154 -0.15 12.18 -17.32
N GLU A 155 -0.18 11.59 -16.12
CA GLU A 155 -1.41 11.40 -15.34
C GLU A 155 -1.10 11.37 -13.85
N GLY A 156 -1.91 12.06 -13.05
CA GLY A 156 -1.83 12.02 -11.58
C GLY A 156 -0.48 12.48 -11.00
N GLY A 157 0.30 13.23 -11.76
CA GLY A 157 1.64 13.68 -11.38
C GLY A 157 2.77 12.75 -11.80
N GLY A 158 2.50 11.63 -12.47
CA GLY A 158 3.51 10.71 -12.99
C GLY A 158 3.53 10.65 -14.51
N VAL A 159 4.61 10.09 -15.06
CA VAL A 159 4.74 9.79 -16.50
C VAL A 159 4.79 8.30 -16.71
N TRP A 160 3.95 7.80 -17.59
CA TRP A 160 3.71 6.38 -17.83
C TRP A 160 3.89 6.06 -19.31
N SER A 161 4.48 4.90 -19.62
CA SER A 161 4.69 4.43 -20.98
C SER A 161 4.10 3.04 -21.16
N LYS A 162 3.21 2.88 -22.12
CA LYS A 162 2.52 1.64 -22.46
C LYS A 162 3.00 1.18 -23.83
N TYR A 163 3.71 0.06 -23.85
CA TYR A 163 4.24 -0.55 -25.06
C TYR A 163 3.16 -1.39 -25.77
N PRO A 164 3.30 -1.60 -27.10
CA PRO A 164 2.35 -2.40 -27.90
C PRO A 164 2.11 -3.81 -27.34
N THR A 165 3.16 -4.40 -26.78
CA THR A 165 3.14 -5.70 -26.12
C THR A 165 3.73 -5.54 -24.74
N GLY A 166 2.90 -5.51 -23.71
CA GLY A 166 3.37 -5.46 -22.32
C GLY A 166 2.43 -4.68 -21.41
N LYS A 167 2.81 -4.63 -20.13
CA LYS A 167 2.18 -3.73 -19.17
C LYS A 167 2.73 -2.32 -19.36
N ALA A 168 2.00 -1.34 -18.83
CA ALA A 168 2.54 0.00 -18.71
C ALA A 168 3.73 -0.01 -17.73
N VAL A 169 4.67 0.91 -17.91
CA VAL A 169 5.80 1.13 -17.01
C VAL A 169 5.88 2.58 -16.61
N MET A 170 6.39 2.82 -15.40
CA MET A 170 6.68 4.17 -14.91
C MET A 170 7.95 4.72 -15.55
N ILE A 171 7.87 5.95 -16.08
CA ILE A 171 9.01 6.72 -16.60
C ILE A 171 9.45 7.78 -15.58
N SER A 172 8.47 8.51 -15.02
CA SER A 172 8.67 9.48 -13.94
C SER A 172 7.67 9.20 -12.82
N PRO A 173 8.11 9.13 -11.55
CA PRO A 173 7.23 8.80 -10.45
C PRO A 173 6.25 9.93 -10.15
N PRO A 174 5.02 9.62 -9.75
CA PRO A 174 4.11 10.61 -9.18
C PRO A 174 4.59 11.07 -7.80
N GLU A 175 4.18 12.27 -7.43
CA GLU A 175 4.47 12.86 -6.13
C GLU A 175 3.77 12.08 -5.00
N PHE A 176 4.45 11.09 -4.42
CA PHE A 176 4.04 10.39 -3.20
C PHE A 176 5.13 10.63 -2.16
N HIS A 177 4.92 11.60 -1.27
CA HIS A 177 5.92 11.93 -0.27
C HIS A 177 5.55 11.35 1.08
N TYR A 178 6.37 10.43 1.57
CA TYR A 178 6.28 9.90 2.93
C TYR A 178 7.57 10.19 3.69
N ASN A 179 7.45 10.80 4.87
CA ASN A 179 8.59 11.21 5.70
C ASN A 179 8.78 10.35 6.97
N GLY A 180 8.16 9.17 7.04
CA GLY A 180 8.16 8.29 8.21
C GLY A 180 6.93 8.41 9.11
N GLU A 181 6.14 9.48 8.95
CA GLU A 181 4.90 9.68 9.73
C GLU A 181 3.76 10.22 8.86
N THR A 182 4.07 11.15 7.95
CA THR A 182 3.10 11.85 7.12
C THR A 182 3.17 11.38 5.67
N LEU A 183 2.04 10.95 5.11
CA LEU A 183 1.88 10.80 3.67
C LEU A 183 1.27 12.07 3.09
N THR A 184 1.95 12.69 2.12
CA THR A 184 1.45 13.81 1.32
C THR A 184 1.17 13.36 -0.10
N LEU A 185 -0.07 13.58 -0.54
CA LEU A 185 -0.60 13.19 -1.83
C LEU A 185 -1.20 14.39 -2.57
N PRO A 186 -0.43 15.09 -3.40
CA PRO A 186 -0.95 16.10 -4.31
C PRO A 186 -1.48 15.43 -5.59
N ILE A 187 -2.78 15.54 -5.83
CA ILE A 187 -3.46 15.05 -7.02
C ILE A 187 -3.41 16.13 -8.10
N MET A 188 -2.72 15.84 -9.20
CA MET A 188 -2.63 16.73 -10.35
C MET A 188 -3.83 16.50 -11.27
N LYS A 189 -4.71 17.50 -11.37
CA LYS A 189 -5.87 17.46 -12.24
C LYS A 189 -5.63 18.29 -13.50
N ILE A 190 -5.64 17.64 -14.66
CA ILE A 190 -5.50 18.25 -15.98
C ILE A 190 -6.87 18.64 -16.52
N ASN A 191 -7.00 19.90 -16.93
CA ASN A 191 -8.14 20.45 -17.65
C ASN A 191 -7.72 20.87 -19.05
N GLY A 192 -8.60 20.65 -20.03
CA GLY A 192 -8.36 20.93 -21.45
C GLY A 192 -8.83 19.75 -22.31
N THR A 193 -9.09 19.99 -23.60
CA THR A 193 -9.60 18.97 -24.53
C THR A 193 -8.95 19.09 -25.91
N GLU A 194 -7.76 19.68 -25.96
CA GLU A 194 -7.10 20.00 -27.21
C GLU A 194 -6.36 18.78 -27.74
N MET A 195 -6.36 18.64 -29.06
CA MET A 195 -5.68 17.56 -29.77
C MET A 195 -4.89 18.15 -30.93
N SER A 196 -3.69 17.64 -31.14
CA SER A 196 -2.90 17.94 -32.32
C SER A 196 -2.27 16.64 -32.85
N SER A 197 -2.11 16.54 -34.17
CA SER A 197 -1.60 15.34 -34.84
C SER A 197 -0.80 15.68 -36.09
N GLY A 198 0.12 14.78 -36.44
CA GLY A 198 0.95 14.88 -37.64
C GLY A 198 2.43 15.09 -37.31
N ASN A 199 3.14 15.80 -38.19
CA ASN A 199 4.60 15.91 -38.15
C ASN A 199 5.14 17.23 -37.60
N ALA A 200 4.27 18.20 -37.30
CA ALA A 200 4.71 19.45 -36.72
C ALA A 200 5.03 19.26 -35.23
N ASP A 201 6.06 19.95 -34.74
CA ASP A 201 6.27 20.06 -33.31
C ASP A 201 5.10 20.84 -32.69
N VAL A 202 4.70 20.45 -31.48
CA VAL A 202 3.66 21.14 -30.70
C VAL A 202 4.25 21.63 -29.40
N SER A 203 3.75 22.74 -28.88
CA SER A 203 4.07 23.17 -27.53
C SER A 203 2.87 22.98 -26.62
N ILE A 204 3.08 22.39 -25.45
CA ILE A 204 2.05 22.28 -24.41
C ILE A 204 2.36 23.31 -23.34
N THR A 205 1.42 24.24 -23.13
CA THR A 205 1.48 25.22 -22.07
C THR A 205 0.59 24.77 -20.93
N VAL A 206 1.15 24.62 -19.72
CA VAL A 206 0.40 24.35 -18.48
C VAL A 206 0.36 25.61 -17.64
N SER A 207 -0.78 25.89 -17.04
CA SER A 207 -0.99 27.00 -16.12
C SER A 207 -1.81 26.59 -14.90
N SER A 208 -1.63 27.30 -13.78
CA SER A 208 -2.41 27.14 -12.56
C SER A 208 -2.62 28.50 -11.91
N ASP A 209 -3.69 28.62 -11.12
CA ASP A 209 -3.89 29.75 -10.23
C ASP A 209 -3.05 29.66 -8.94
N ASN A 210 -2.32 28.56 -8.77
CA ASN A 210 -1.48 28.28 -7.60
C ASN A 210 -2.27 28.25 -6.28
N THR A 211 -3.52 27.77 -6.32
CA THR A 211 -4.35 27.58 -5.13
C THR A 211 -4.76 26.11 -4.97
N PRO A 212 -3.93 25.27 -4.30
CA PRO A 212 -4.27 23.88 -4.06
C PRO A 212 -5.55 23.77 -3.22
N PHE A 213 -6.47 22.91 -3.67
CA PHE A 213 -7.66 22.57 -2.90
C PHE A 213 -7.32 21.46 -1.89
N VAL A 214 -7.30 21.79 -0.60
CA VAL A 214 -7.04 20.81 0.48
C VAL A 214 -8.26 19.89 0.63
N MET A 215 -8.08 18.62 0.33
CA MET A 215 -9.12 17.59 0.42
C MET A 215 -9.06 16.82 1.73
N TYR A 216 -7.87 16.67 2.33
CA TYR A 216 -7.71 16.07 3.64
C TYR A 216 -6.51 16.68 4.40
N PRO A 217 -6.61 16.97 5.71
CA PRO A 217 -7.84 16.92 6.53
C PRO A 217 -8.88 17.93 6.03
N ASP A 218 -10.15 17.54 5.98
CA ASP A 218 -11.24 18.39 5.46
C ASP A 218 -11.38 19.66 6.31
N PRO A 219 -11.07 20.85 5.75
CA PRO A 219 -11.16 22.11 6.49
C PRO A 219 -12.57 22.46 6.97
N SER A 220 -13.60 21.89 6.33
CA SER A 220 -15.01 22.10 6.65
C SER A 220 -15.46 21.25 7.85
N ALA A 221 -14.83 20.10 8.05
CA ALA A 221 -15.15 19.17 9.13
C ALA A 221 -14.54 19.60 10.47
N ASP A 222 -13.27 20.05 10.47
CA ASP A 222 -12.62 20.63 11.66
C ASP A 222 -11.73 21.81 11.26
N TYR A 223 -12.09 23.01 11.72
CA TYR A 223 -11.33 24.24 11.45
C TYR A 223 -9.91 24.21 12.01
N ARG A 224 -9.64 23.35 13.01
CA ARG A 224 -8.31 23.14 13.60
C ARG A 224 -7.43 22.25 12.73
N ARG A 225 -8.02 21.56 11.73
CA ARG A 225 -7.35 20.62 10.83
C ARG A 225 -6.57 19.55 11.60
N VAL A 226 -7.21 18.99 12.63
CA VAL A 226 -6.60 17.94 13.44
C VAL A 226 -6.28 16.74 12.54
N ASN A 227 -5.01 16.37 12.54
CA ASN A 227 -4.41 15.28 11.82
C ASN A 227 -3.34 14.82 12.79
N PRO A 228 -3.61 13.76 13.57
CA PRO A 228 -3.39 12.40 13.07
C PRO A 228 -4.66 11.70 12.58
N LEU A 229 -4.46 10.68 11.75
CA LEU A 229 -5.49 9.75 11.32
C LEU A 229 -6.03 8.97 12.53
N THR A 230 -7.36 8.86 12.62
CA THR A 230 -8.05 8.03 13.63
C THR A 230 -8.60 6.74 13.04
N VAL A 231 -8.15 6.40 11.83
CA VAL A 231 -8.55 5.20 11.08
C VAL A 231 -7.44 4.16 11.11
N ASP A 232 -7.71 2.96 10.63
CA ASP A 232 -6.76 1.84 10.73
C ASP A 232 -6.06 1.56 9.40
N LYS A 233 -6.72 1.89 8.30
CA LYS A 233 -6.19 1.71 6.94
C LYS A 233 -6.61 2.88 6.05
N VAL A 234 -5.79 3.18 5.07
CA VAL A 234 -6.17 4.02 3.93
C VAL A 234 -6.09 3.16 2.67
N ILE A 235 -7.17 3.12 1.88
CA ILE A 235 -7.20 2.41 0.61
C ILE A 235 -7.37 3.43 -0.50
N ILE A 236 -6.49 3.39 -1.50
CA ILE A 236 -6.47 4.28 -2.65
C ILE A 236 -6.80 3.44 -3.89
N TYR A 237 -7.88 3.79 -4.57
CA TYR A 237 -8.28 3.26 -5.86
C TYR A 237 -7.88 4.25 -6.93
N ILE A 238 -7.13 3.80 -7.93
CA ILE A 238 -6.72 4.60 -9.08
C ILE A 238 -7.22 3.92 -10.34
N LYS A 239 -8.30 4.43 -10.92
CA LYS A 239 -8.80 4.00 -12.23
C LYS A 239 -8.03 4.75 -13.31
N SER A 240 -7.39 4.01 -14.22
CA SER A 240 -6.41 4.56 -15.17
C SER A 240 -6.10 3.57 -16.29
N GLU A 241 -5.78 4.07 -17.50
CA GLU A 241 -5.18 3.24 -18.56
C GLU A 241 -3.81 2.64 -18.20
N PHE A 242 -3.13 3.25 -17.21
CA PHE A 242 -1.81 2.89 -16.71
C PHE A 242 -1.86 2.18 -15.35
N TYR A 243 -3.03 1.70 -14.90
CA TYR A 243 -3.25 1.12 -13.57
C TYR A 243 -2.23 0.06 -13.14
N SER A 244 -1.76 -0.79 -14.07
CA SER A 244 -0.73 -1.79 -13.75
C SER A 244 0.59 -1.15 -13.32
N ALA A 245 1.02 -0.07 -13.96
CA ALA A 245 2.21 0.68 -13.59
C ALA A 245 2.04 1.44 -12.27
N TRP A 246 0.84 1.95 -12.01
CA TRP A 246 0.48 2.54 -10.71
C TRP A 246 0.63 1.53 -9.57
N ALA A 247 0.12 0.32 -9.74
CA ALA A 247 0.27 -0.76 -8.77
C ALA A 247 1.73 -1.20 -8.60
N ASP A 248 2.47 -1.34 -9.71
CA ASP A 248 3.89 -1.70 -9.66
C ASP A 248 4.71 -0.62 -8.93
N TYR A 249 4.46 0.67 -9.20
CA TYR A 249 5.10 1.78 -8.48
C TYR A 249 4.79 1.74 -6.99
N ALA A 250 3.52 1.59 -6.61
CA ALA A 250 3.13 1.51 -5.21
C ALA A 250 3.84 0.36 -4.48
N ASN A 251 3.96 -0.82 -5.12
CA ASN A 251 4.71 -1.95 -4.56
C ASN A 251 6.23 -1.72 -4.45
N THR A 252 6.80 -0.69 -5.10
CA THR A 252 8.19 -0.27 -4.83
C THR A 252 8.34 0.50 -3.53
N LEU A 253 7.25 1.06 -3.01
CA LEU A 253 7.22 1.76 -1.73
C LEU A 253 7.12 0.73 -0.61
N THR A 254 8.07 0.76 0.32
CA THR A 254 8.22 -0.24 1.41
C THR A 254 7.02 -0.34 2.35
N TYR A 255 6.09 0.61 2.26
CA TYR A 255 5.04 0.87 3.23
C TYR A 255 3.62 0.68 2.69
N THR A 256 3.52 0.17 1.47
CA THR A 256 2.25 -0.04 0.80
C THR A 256 2.16 -1.46 0.26
N SER A 257 0.94 -1.94 0.06
CA SER A 257 0.68 -3.13 -0.74
C SER A 257 -0.33 -2.76 -1.82
N ALA A 258 -0.06 -3.11 -3.07
CA ALA A 258 -0.95 -2.80 -4.19
C ALA A 258 -1.35 -4.04 -4.97
N THR A 259 -2.62 -4.08 -5.36
CA THR A 259 -3.22 -5.10 -6.24
C THR A 259 -3.89 -4.44 -7.44
N THR A 260 -4.29 -5.23 -8.44
CA THR A 260 -5.00 -4.74 -9.62
C THR A 260 -6.39 -5.36 -9.76
N ASP A 261 -7.32 -4.55 -10.26
CA ASP A 261 -8.62 -4.97 -10.77
C ASP A 261 -8.64 -4.78 -12.29
N ASP A 262 -8.11 -5.78 -12.99
CA ASP A 262 -7.86 -5.70 -14.44
C ASP A 262 -9.14 -5.46 -15.25
N GLU A 263 -10.29 -5.97 -14.78
CA GLU A 263 -11.60 -5.80 -15.42
C GLU A 263 -12.04 -4.33 -15.44
N ASN A 264 -11.71 -3.57 -14.39
CA ASN A 264 -12.05 -2.16 -14.25
C ASN A 264 -10.86 -1.22 -14.44
N LYS A 265 -9.71 -1.73 -14.89
CA LYS A 265 -8.47 -0.97 -15.08
C LYS A 265 -8.11 -0.13 -13.85
N THR A 266 -8.09 -0.76 -12.69
CA THR A 266 -7.90 -0.07 -11.40
C THR A 266 -6.71 -0.62 -10.63
N ALA A 267 -5.88 0.25 -10.08
CA ALA A 267 -4.90 -0.08 -9.06
C ALA A 267 -5.52 0.14 -7.67
N VAL A 268 -5.33 -0.80 -6.76
CA VAL A 268 -5.82 -0.69 -5.37
C VAL A 268 -4.63 -0.76 -4.44
N ILE A 269 -4.29 0.38 -3.84
CA ILE A 269 -3.16 0.55 -2.94
C ILE A 269 -3.68 0.60 -1.51
N GLU A 270 -3.11 -0.21 -0.62
CA GLU A 270 -3.42 -0.21 0.79
C GLU A 270 -2.24 0.31 1.60
N LEU A 271 -2.56 1.19 2.53
CA LEU A 271 -1.65 1.81 3.47
C LEU A 271 -2.07 1.44 4.90
N GLN A 272 -1.10 1.00 5.70
CA GLN A 272 -1.33 0.74 7.12
C GLN A 272 -1.23 2.06 7.89
N VAL A 273 -2.15 2.27 8.82
CA VAL A 273 -2.13 3.42 9.73
C VAL A 273 -1.74 2.92 11.11
N ILE A 274 -0.90 3.64 11.85
CA ILE A 274 -0.60 3.31 13.25
C ILE A 274 -1.78 3.76 14.12
N PRO A 275 -2.51 2.84 14.79
CA PRO A 275 -3.48 3.22 15.80
C PRO A 275 -2.85 4.09 16.90
N ALA A 276 -3.66 4.96 17.52
CA ALA A 276 -3.19 5.80 18.62
C ALA A 276 -2.58 4.96 19.76
N MET A 277 -1.41 5.40 20.24
CA MET A 277 -0.67 4.79 21.35
C MET A 277 -0.74 5.68 22.59
N GLY A 278 -0.32 5.14 23.73
CA GLY A 278 -0.26 5.80 25.03
C GLY A 278 -1.22 5.18 26.04
N LYS A 279 -1.54 5.98 27.07
CA LYS A 279 -2.51 5.61 28.09
C LYS A 279 -3.89 6.16 27.70
N ASP A 280 -4.89 5.28 27.64
CA ASP A 280 -6.30 5.62 27.37
C ASP A 280 -7.23 4.90 28.34
N THR A 281 -8.45 5.38 28.48
CA THR A 281 -9.53 4.69 29.20
C THR A 281 -9.85 3.36 28.52
N LEU A 282 -10.08 2.33 29.31
CA LEU A 282 -10.37 0.99 28.80
C LEU A 282 -11.70 0.99 28.03
N LYS A 283 -11.75 0.23 26.94
CA LYS A 283 -12.94 0.02 26.11
C LYS A 283 -13.10 -1.48 25.86
N SER A 284 -14.27 -1.90 25.37
CA SER A 284 -14.53 -3.30 25.02
C SER A 284 -13.66 -3.83 23.86
N ASN A 285 -12.98 -2.94 23.13
CA ASN A 285 -11.95 -3.30 22.17
C ASN A 285 -10.90 -2.18 22.05
N PHE A 286 -9.71 -2.58 21.61
CA PHE A 286 -8.61 -1.70 21.24
C PHE A 286 -7.86 -2.29 20.05
N LYS A 287 -6.90 -1.55 19.50
CA LYS A 287 -6.22 -1.91 18.25
C LYS A 287 -4.73 -1.82 18.39
N ILE A 288 -4.03 -2.75 17.76
CA ILE A 288 -2.58 -2.74 17.63
C ILE A 288 -2.26 -2.76 16.13
N GLY A 289 -1.40 -1.84 15.68
CA GLY A 289 -0.90 -1.82 14.30
C GLY A 289 0.01 -3.02 14.00
N ALA A 290 0.40 -3.18 12.74
CA ALA A 290 1.52 -4.06 12.41
C ALA A 290 2.75 -3.63 13.21
N VAL A 291 3.40 -4.55 13.92
CA VAL A 291 4.62 -4.24 14.68
C VAL A 291 5.86 -4.40 13.80
N ASN A 292 6.94 -3.71 14.15
CA ASN A 292 8.22 -3.80 13.45
C ASN A 292 8.81 -5.21 13.54
N GLN A 293 8.92 -5.89 12.39
CA GLN A 293 9.40 -7.26 12.30
C GLN A 293 10.91 -7.40 12.48
N ASP A 294 11.67 -6.33 12.24
CA ASP A 294 13.13 -6.32 12.41
C ASP A 294 13.53 -6.06 13.87
N ASN A 295 12.63 -5.50 14.67
CA ASN A 295 12.83 -5.32 16.10
C ASN A 295 12.54 -6.64 16.85
N THR A 296 13.44 -7.04 17.75
CA THR A 296 13.27 -8.26 18.56
C THR A 296 12.28 -8.07 19.71
N ALA A 297 12.04 -6.83 20.14
CA ALA A 297 11.09 -6.49 21.19
C ALA A 297 10.33 -5.21 20.79
N PRO A 298 9.45 -5.27 19.77
CA PRO A 298 8.74 -4.09 19.28
C PRO A 298 7.73 -3.56 20.30
N MET A 299 7.20 -4.38 21.21
CA MET A 299 6.30 -3.90 22.27
C MET A 299 7.13 -3.40 23.46
N TRP A 300 6.90 -2.18 23.94
CA TRP A 300 7.59 -1.67 25.15
C TRP A 300 6.65 -1.26 26.28
N ASP A 301 5.34 -1.12 26.02
CA ASP A 301 4.29 -1.03 27.04
C ASP A 301 3.06 -1.78 26.54
N PHE A 302 2.57 -2.72 27.34
CA PHE A 302 1.26 -3.34 27.13
C PHE A 302 0.71 -3.79 28.48
N SER A 303 -0.04 -2.92 29.12
CA SER A 303 -0.59 -3.18 30.45
C SER A 303 -2.00 -2.64 30.62
N PHE A 304 -2.72 -3.22 31.58
CA PHE A 304 -4.04 -2.81 32.00
C PHE A 304 -4.00 -2.44 33.48
N ASP A 305 -4.53 -1.27 33.83
CA ASP A 305 -4.88 -0.93 35.20
C ASP A 305 -6.40 -1.15 35.32
N LEU A 306 -6.80 -2.23 35.99
CA LEU A 306 -8.21 -2.63 36.11
C LEU A 306 -8.78 -2.15 37.45
N GLY A 307 -9.88 -1.42 37.41
CA GLY A 307 -10.70 -1.04 38.58
C GLY A 307 -11.96 -1.89 38.69
N ALA A 308 -12.38 -2.22 39.91
CA ALA A 308 -13.59 -2.97 40.17
C ALA A 308 -14.84 -2.09 40.04
N ARG A 309 -15.86 -2.56 39.31
CA ARG A 309 -17.13 -1.82 39.20
C ARG A 309 -17.99 -1.89 40.46
N SER A 310 -17.81 -2.90 41.30
CA SER A 310 -18.39 -2.94 42.65
C SER A 310 -17.67 -3.91 43.60
N SER A 311 -18.15 -3.99 44.84
CA SER A 311 -17.49 -4.76 45.90
C SER A 311 -17.26 -6.23 45.55
N ASN A 312 -15.98 -6.64 45.51
CA ASN A 312 -15.52 -7.99 45.15
C ASN A 312 -15.70 -8.33 43.66
N GLU A 313 -15.92 -7.37 42.77
CA GLU A 313 -16.21 -7.72 41.39
C GLU A 313 -15.01 -8.31 40.67
N LEU A 314 -13.78 -7.80 40.86
CA LEU A 314 -12.59 -8.44 40.29
C LEU A 314 -12.39 -9.89 40.80
N ASN A 315 -13.08 -10.28 41.88
CA ASN A 315 -13.09 -11.67 42.33
C ASN A 315 -13.92 -12.62 41.44
N SER A 316 -14.63 -12.09 40.46
CA SER A 316 -15.36 -12.82 39.41
C SER A 316 -14.78 -12.59 38.02
N LEU A 317 -13.60 -11.98 37.92
CA LEU A 317 -12.92 -11.73 36.65
C LEU A 317 -12.63 -13.06 35.96
N ASP A 318 -13.10 -13.13 34.72
CA ASP A 318 -12.95 -14.24 33.78
C ASP A 318 -13.08 -13.63 32.37
N TYR A 319 -11.95 -13.15 31.86
CA TYR A 319 -11.85 -12.37 30.63
C TYR A 319 -10.99 -13.04 29.59
N ASP A 320 -11.43 -12.95 28.35
CA ASP A 320 -10.58 -13.15 27.18
C ASP A 320 -10.25 -11.80 26.55
N ILE A 321 -8.96 -11.51 26.42
CA ILE A 321 -8.46 -10.50 25.50
C ILE A 321 -8.04 -11.23 24.23
N ILE A 322 -8.91 -11.20 23.23
CA ILE A 322 -8.80 -12.03 22.02
C ILE A 322 -8.64 -11.18 20.76
N ALA A 323 -7.72 -11.58 19.91
CA ALA A 323 -7.50 -10.99 18.60
C ALA A 323 -7.31 -12.07 17.54
N THR A 324 -7.89 -11.84 16.37
CA THR A 324 -7.79 -12.74 15.22
C THR A 324 -7.35 -11.98 13.98
N SER A 325 -6.33 -12.49 13.29
CA SER A 325 -5.81 -11.98 12.03
C SER A 325 -5.61 -13.12 11.05
N GLY A 326 -6.41 -13.17 9.99
CA GLY A 326 -6.41 -14.28 9.03
C GLY A 326 -6.69 -15.61 9.71
N THR A 327 -5.72 -16.50 9.71
CA THR A 327 -5.77 -17.84 10.33
C THR A 327 -5.28 -17.88 11.76
N LYS A 328 -4.76 -16.76 12.27
CA LYS A 328 -4.09 -16.64 13.56
C LYS A 328 -5.03 -16.08 14.61
N THR A 329 -5.08 -16.71 15.77
CA THR A 329 -5.79 -16.20 16.96
C THR A 329 -4.84 -16.18 18.14
N LEU A 330 -4.86 -15.09 18.90
CA LEU A 330 -4.19 -14.99 20.18
C LEU A 330 -5.20 -14.60 21.25
N THR A 331 -5.19 -15.34 22.35
CA THR A 331 -6.05 -15.10 23.51
C THR A 331 -5.20 -14.98 24.77
N TYR A 332 -5.39 -13.90 25.51
CA TYR A 332 -4.98 -13.78 26.90
C TYR A 332 -6.22 -14.01 27.78
N HIS A 333 -6.26 -15.16 28.44
CA HIS A 333 -7.34 -15.53 29.35
C HIS A 333 -6.93 -15.15 30.77
N ILE A 334 -7.53 -14.09 31.31
CA ILE A 334 -7.24 -13.58 32.65
C ILE A 334 -8.39 -13.97 33.56
N GLN A 335 -8.09 -14.77 34.58
CA GLN A 335 -9.09 -15.29 35.49
C GLN A 335 -8.62 -15.25 36.93
N LYS A 336 -9.57 -15.25 37.87
CA LYS A 336 -9.23 -15.34 39.29
C LYS A 336 -8.53 -16.66 39.63
N LYS A 337 -7.47 -16.57 40.43
CA LYS A 337 -6.90 -17.72 41.13
C LYS A 337 -7.81 -18.16 42.28
N ASN A 338 -8.26 -19.41 42.25
CA ASN A 338 -9.14 -19.99 43.28
C ASN A 338 -8.77 -19.58 44.72
N GLY A 339 -9.65 -18.82 45.37
CA GLY A 339 -9.56 -18.48 46.80
C GLY A 339 -8.54 -17.40 47.20
N ALA A 340 -7.81 -16.78 46.27
CA ALA A 340 -6.81 -15.75 46.56
C ALA A 340 -7.13 -14.42 45.84
N ASP A 341 -6.69 -13.28 46.38
CA ASP A 341 -6.81 -11.96 45.73
C ASP A 341 -5.73 -11.80 44.65
N GLN A 342 -5.81 -12.69 43.66
CA GLN A 342 -4.82 -12.88 42.61
C GLN A 342 -5.48 -13.27 41.29
N LEU A 343 -4.94 -12.77 40.19
CA LEU A 343 -5.33 -13.11 38.82
C LEU A 343 -4.23 -13.95 38.17
N ILE A 344 -4.61 -15.08 37.59
CA ILE A 344 -3.73 -15.89 36.73
C ILE A 344 -4.02 -15.57 35.27
N LEU A 345 -3.04 -15.88 34.42
CA LEU A 345 -3.10 -15.69 32.98
C LEU A 345 -2.82 -17.01 32.30
N ASP A 346 -3.66 -17.36 31.34
CA ASP A 346 -3.38 -18.37 30.32
C ASP A 346 -3.24 -17.65 28.97
N LEU A 347 -2.25 -18.05 28.17
CA LEU A 347 -2.02 -17.53 26.82
C LEU A 347 -2.17 -18.66 25.82
N ILE A 348 -3.03 -18.45 24.83
CA ILE A 348 -3.37 -19.44 23.81
C ILE A 348 -3.11 -18.83 22.44
N TYR A 349 -2.28 -19.48 21.62
CA TYR A 349 -2.03 -19.11 20.23
C TYR A 349 -2.44 -20.23 19.28
N GLU A 350 -3.18 -19.87 18.22
CA GLU A 350 -3.64 -20.78 17.19
C GLU A 350 -3.23 -20.23 15.82
N ASP A 351 -2.74 -21.07 14.90
CA ASP A 351 -2.64 -20.74 13.48
C ASP A 351 -3.15 -21.92 12.64
N THR A 352 -4.39 -21.80 12.18
CA THR A 352 -5.08 -22.84 11.39
C THR A 352 -4.44 -23.14 10.03
N SER A 353 -3.49 -22.32 9.57
CA SER A 353 -2.70 -22.60 8.37
C SER A 353 -1.52 -23.54 8.60
N LEU A 354 -1.08 -23.67 9.87
CA LEU A 354 0.09 -24.47 10.26
C LEU A 354 -0.30 -25.72 11.03
N SER A 355 -1.26 -25.60 11.96
CA SER A 355 -1.72 -26.71 12.81
C SER A 355 -3.21 -26.58 13.15
N MET A 356 -3.84 -27.71 13.51
CA MET A 356 -5.16 -27.71 14.15
C MET A 356 -5.08 -27.60 15.68
N ASP A 357 -3.87 -27.71 16.24
CA ASP A 357 -3.60 -27.61 17.67
C ASP A 357 -3.29 -26.15 18.07
N ALA A 358 -3.35 -25.87 19.37
CA ALA A 358 -3.05 -24.57 19.95
C ALA A 358 -1.81 -24.63 20.83
N GLU A 359 -0.94 -23.62 20.77
CA GLU A 359 0.16 -23.42 21.70
C GLU A 359 -0.39 -22.77 22.98
N LYS A 360 -0.29 -23.48 24.12
CA LYS A 360 -0.87 -23.06 25.39
C LYS A 360 0.18 -22.85 26.46
N TRP A 361 -0.01 -21.78 27.20
CA TRP A 361 0.91 -21.33 28.23
C TRP A 361 0.14 -20.90 29.47
N THR A 362 0.53 -21.40 30.63
CA THR A 362 -0.15 -21.09 31.90
C THR A 362 0.81 -20.40 32.84
N SER A 363 0.36 -19.31 33.46
CA SER A 363 1.17 -18.55 34.41
C SER A 363 1.52 -19.38 35.66
N VAL A 364 2.80 -19.35 36.03
CA VAL A 364 3.27 -19.92 37.31
C VAL A 364 2.97 -18.95 38.46
N GLY A 365 3.12 -17.65 38.18
CA GLY A 365 2.83 -16.55 39.10
C GLY A 365 1.39 -16.05 38.98
N ALA A 366 1.14 -14.85 39.52
CA ALA A 366 -0.16 -14.19 39.41
C ALA A 366 0.02 -12.67 39.55
N PHE A 367 -0.92 -11.91 39.02
CA PHE A 367 -1.08 -10.49 39.31
C PHE A 367 -1.85 -10.33 40.62
N ASN A 368 -1.46 -9.39 41.46
CA ASN A 368 -2.14 -9.16 42.73
C ASN A 368 -3.34 -8.23 42.54
N VAL A 369 -4.44 -8.58 43.18
CA VAL A 369 -5.56 -7.66 43.38
C VAL A 369 -5.32 -6.97 44.72
N THR A 370 -5.32 -5.64 44.72
CA THR A 370 -5.15 -4.81 45.92
C THR A 370 -6.38 -3.96 46.15
N GLY A 371 -6.53 -3.43 47.37
CA GLY A 371 -7.71 -2.65 47.73
C GLY A 371 -8.87 -3.55 48.16
N ASP A 372 -9.91 -2.92 48.73
CA ASP A 372 -11.10 -3.60 49.22
C ASP A 372 -12.33 -3.04 48.50
N LYS A 373 -13.28 -3.93 48.19
CA LYS A 373 -14.60 -3.56 47.68
C LYS A 373 -14.55 -2.82 46.33
N GLU A 374 -15.04 -1.58 46.29
CA GLU A 374 -15.14 -0.71 45.11
C GLU A 374 -13.76 -0.10 44.78
N ASP A 375 -12.82 -0.11 45.74
CA ASP A 375 -11.45 0.36 45.54
C ASP A 375 -10.51 -0.79 45.11
N ALA A 376 -11.06 -1.95 44.74
CA ALA A 376 -10.25 -3.09 44.33
C ALA A 376 -9.66 -2.85 42.93
N GLU A 377 -8.35 -3.01 42.79
CA GLU A 377 -7.60 -2.74 41.57
C GLU A 377 -6.57 -3.84 41.28
N SER A 378 -6.21 -3.98 40.00
CA SER A 378 -5.13 -4.88 39.58
C SER A 378 -4.38 -4.31 38.39
N ALA A 379 -3.05 -4.26 38.49
CA ALA A 379 -2.17 -3.96 37.37
C ALA A 379 -1.75 -5.26 36.66
N VAL A 380 -2.23 -5.45 35.44
CA VAL A 380 -1.92 -6.59 34.58
C VAL A 380 -0.92 -6.15 33.52
N ASP A 381 0.34 -6.52 33.69
CA ASP A 381 1.43 -6.23 32.74
C ASP A 381 1.68 -7.43 31.81
N LEU A 382 1.26 -7.29 30.55
CA LEU A 382 1.45 -8.32 29.53
C LEU A 382 2.88 -8.34 28.95
N LEU A 383 3.76 -7.44 29.37
CA LEU A 383 5.19 -7.48 29.06
C LEU A 383 6.04 -7.83 30.28
N SER A 384 5.45 -8.47 31.30
CA SER A 384 6.17 -8.84 32.51
C SER A 384 7.37 -9.74 32.20
N THR A 385 8.56 -9.31 32.62
CA THR A 385 9.78 -10.12 32.55
C THR A 385 9.95 -11.06 33.75
N THR A 386 9.05 -10.96 34.73
CA THR A 386 9.11 -11.72 36.00
C THR A 386 7.99 -12.76 36.12
N LEU A 387 6.92 -12.63 35.35
CA LEU A 387 5.86 -13.62 35.29
C LEU A 387 6.27 -14.72 34.30
N ASN A 388 6.71 -15.86 34.81
CA ASN A 388 6.98 -17.04 33.99
C ASN A 388 5.68 -17.75 33.61
N MET A 389 5.68 -18.28 32.40
CA MET A 389 4.62 -19.04 31.77
C MET A 389 5.15 -20.43 31.42
N THR A 390 4.43 -21.47 31.78
CA THR A 390 4.78 -22.87 31.51
C THR A 390 4.04 -23.37 30.28
N TYR A 391 4.76 -23.99 29.34
CA TYR A 391 4.19 -24.60 28.13
C TYR A 391 3.47 -25.91 28.46
N GLU A 392 2.24 -26.09 27.97
CA GLU A 392 1.40 -27.23 28.34
C GLU A 392 1.45 -28.44 27.37
N GLU A 393 1.95 -28.26 26.14
CA GLU A 393 1.89 -29.28 25.07
C GLU A 393 3.28 -29.75 24.62
N ASP A 394 3.34 -30.86 23.87
CA ASP A 394 4.61 -31.47 23.40
C ASP A 394 5.03 -31.06 21.98
N THR A 395 4.21 -30.28 21.25
CA THR A 395 4.50 -29.86 19.87
C THR A 395 4.30 -28.35 19.72
N ASP A 396 5.37 -27.62 19.44
CA ASP A 396 5.31 -26.25 18.93
C ASP A 396 5.28 -26.23 17.40
N PHE A 397 4.78 -25.14 16.83
CA PHE A 397 4.71 -24.93 15.38
C PHE A 397 5.05 -23.50 14.97
N SER A 398 5.06 -22.56 15.91
CA SER A 398 5.31 -21.14 15.61
C SER A 398 6.76 -20.70 15.85
N TRP A 399 7.59 -21.54 16.48
CA TRP A 399 8.93 -21.18 16.98
C TRP A 399 10.10 -21.62 16.08
N GLU A 400 9.84 -22.31 14.96
CA GLU A 400 10.86 -22.98 14.12
C GLU A 400 11.96 -22.07 13.54
N ASN A 401 11.75 -20.76 13.42
CA ASN A 401 12.74 -19.80 12.89
C ASN A 401 13.76 -19.32 13.92
N ILE A 402 13.56 -19.70 15.18
CA ILE A 402 14.50 -19.54 16.28
C ILE A 402 15.02 -20.96 16.51
N ASN A 403 16.31 -21.20 16.75
CA ASN A 403 16.86 -22.57 16.96
C ASN A 403 16.38 -23.20 18.29
N TYR A 404 15.08 -23.16 18.55
CA TYR A 404 14.45 -23.40 19.81
C TYR A 404 13.14 -24.16 19.53
N THR A 405 13.14 -25.45 19.84
CA THR A 405 11.94 -26.27 19.90
C THR A 405 11.47 -26.30 21.35
N LYS A 406 10.21 -25.93 21.60
CA LYS A 406 9.58 -25.96 22.91
C LYS A 406 9.19 -27.37 23.28
N THR A 407 9.47 -27.73 24.52
CA THR A 407 9.01 -28.99 25.12
C THR A 407 8.04 -28.71 26.27
N ASN A 408 7.18 -29.67 26.57
CA ASN A 408 6.24 -29.58 27.67
C ASN A 408 6.97 -29.27 29.00
N ASN A 409 6.41 -28.33 29.76
CA ASN A 409 6.98 -27.72 30.96
C ASN A 409 8.14 -26.75 30.75
N ASP A 410 8.47 -26.37 29.51
CA ASP A 410 9.37 -25.25 29.27
C ASP A 410 8.78 -23.96 29.87
N GLU A 411 9.63 -23.18 30.55
CA GLU A 411 9.24 -21.88 31.09
C GLU A 411 9.82 -20.73 30.26
N LEU A 412 9.01 -19.71 29.99
CA LEU A 412 9.46 -18.42 29.46
C LEU A 412 8.79 -17.26 30.18
N PRO A 413 9.46 -16.10 30.30
CA PRO A 413 8.78 -14.87 30.71
C PRO A 413 7.64 -14.52 29.75
N LEU A 414 6.53 -14.00 30.29
CA LEU A 414 5.38 -13.54 29.49
C LEU A 414 5.80 -12.55 28.40
N ASN A 415 6.73 -11.63 28.70
CA ASN A 415 7.30 -10.72 27.72
C ASN A 415 7.72 -11.44 26.42
N ASN A 416 8.53 -12.50 26.52
CA ASN A 416 9.03 -13.22 25.35
C ASN A 416 7.90 -13.80 24.49
N LEU A 417 6.84 -14.30 25.12
CA LEU A 417 5.67 -14.83 24.41
C LEU A 417 4.90 -13.71 23.72
N THR A 418 4.62 -12.62 24.43
CA THR A 418 3.90 -11.48 23.87
C THR A 418 4.64 -10.85 22.70
N GLN A 419 5.97 -10.67 22.78
CA GLN A 419 6.76 -10.18 21.64
C GLN A 419 6.64 -11.10 20.42
N HIS A 420 6.78 -12.42 20.63
CA HIS A 420 6.73 -13.41 19.55
C HIS A 420 5.35 -13.46 18.88
N TYR A 421 4.30 -13.65 19.68
CA TYR A 421 2.95 -13.79 19.14
C TYR A 421 2.38 -12.48 18.59
N MET A 422 2.78 -11.30 19.11
CA MET A 422 2.40 -10.03 18.48
C MET A 422 3.00 -9.89 17.08
N LYS A 423 4.26 -10.29 16.89
CA LYS A 423 4.90 -10.26 15.57
C LYS A 423 4.19 -11.19 14.59
N ALA A 424 3.83 -12.40 15.03
CA ALA A 424 3.11 -13.36 14.21
C ALA A 424 1.69 -12.88 13.88
N LEU A 425 0.94 -12.39 14.87
CA LEU A 425 -0.46 -11.99 14.73
C LEU A 425 -0.64 -10.75 13.85
N THR A 426 0.27 -9.77 13.96
CA THR A 426 0.14 -8.47 13.27
C THR A 426 0.88 -8.42 11.92
N LEU A 427 1.39 -9.57 11.45
CA LEU A 427 2.13 -9.68 10.18
C LEU A 427 1.33 -9.17 8.97
N ASP A 428 0.01 -9.39 8.97
CA ASP A 428 -0.90 -9.01 7.88
C ASP A 428 -1.51 -7.59 8.03
N GLY A 429 -1.09 -6.84 9.06
CA GLY A 429 -1.57 -5.48 9.34
C GLY A 429 -2.14 -5.31 10.74
N SER A 430 -2.84 -4.19 10.93
CA SER A 430 -3.50 -3.85 12.19
C SER A 430 -4.55 -4.89 12.60
N VAL A 431 -4.66 -5.16 13.91
CA VAL A 431 -5.54 -6.16 14.50
C VAL A 431 -6.37 -5.55 15.62
N ILE A 432 -7.62 -6.01 15.75
CA ILE A 432 -8.54 -5.61 16.82
C ILE A 432 -8.47 -6.65 17.93
N PHE A 433 -8.18 -6.20 19.15
CA PHE A 433 -8.33 -6.99 20.36
C PHE A 433 -9.70 -6.68 20.96
N ASN A 434 -10.49 -7.71 21.21
CA ASN A 434 -11.77 -7.62 21.89
C ASN A 434 -11.59 -8.13 23.32
N ILE A 435 -12.21 -7.44 24.28
CA ILE A 435 -12.30 -7.86 25.67
C ILE A 435 -13.67 -8.50 25.84
N VAL A 436 -13.67 -9.79 26.17
CA VAL A 436 -14.88 -10.59 26.30
C VAL A 436 -14.98 -11.10 27.73
N THR A 437 -16.10 -10.80 28.38
CA THR A 437 -16.45 -11.33 29.70
C THR A 437 -17.13 -12.69 29.54
N ASN A 438 -16.53 -13.74 30.09
CA ASN A 438 -17.11 -15.09 30.08
C ASN A 438 -18.05 -15.35 31.28
N GLY A 439 -17.98 -14.49 32.30
CA GLY A 439 -18.85 -14.51 33.47
C GLY A 439 -20.28 -13.98 33.22
N ASN A 440 -21.15 -14.16 34.21
CA ASN A 440 -22.55 -13.68 34.16
C ASN A 440 -22.70 -12.15 34.27
N SER A 441 -21.65 -11.46 34.72
CA SER A 441 -21.58 -10.00 34.90
C SER A 441 -20.17 -9.53 34.63
N ASP A 442 -20.04 -8.31 34.11
CA ASP A 442 -18.77 -7.67 33.83
C ASP A 442 -18.26 -6.94 35.09
N PRO A 443 -17.18 -7.42 35.72
CA PRO A 443 -16.68 -6.91 36.99
C PRO A 443 -15.76 -5.68 36.91
N VAL A 444 -15.40 -5.23 35.70
CA VAL A 444 -14.49 -4.11 35.51
C VAL A 444 -15.28 -2.83 35.31
N ASP A 445 -14.85 -1.77 36.00
CA ASP A 445 -15.28 -0.42 35.69
C ASP A 445 -14.43 0.13 34.55
N TYR A 446 -15.01 0.22 33.36
CA TYR A 446 -14.29 0.72 32.19
C TYR A 446 -13.94 2.21 32.30
N ASP A 447 -14.70 3.00 33.07
CA ASP A 447 -14.45 4.43 33.24
C ASP A 447 -13.28 4.70 34.20
N GLU A 448 -13.03 3.80 35.16
CA GLU A 448 -11.89 3.86 36.08
C GLU A 448 -10.68 3.03 35.60
N SER A 449 -10.89 2.13 34.65
CA SER A 449 -9.83 1.28 34.10
C SER A 449 -9.12 1.94 32.93
N THR A 450 -7.85 1.59 32.75
CA THR A 450 -7.02 2.13 31.67
C THR A 450 -6.19 1.04 31.00
N ILE A 451 -5.86 1.28 29.74
CA ILE A 451 -4.87 0.53 28.98
C ILE A 451 -3.69 1.45 28.69
N THR A 452 -2.47 0.94 28.87
CA THR A 452 -1.25 1.59 28.38
C THR A 452 -0.64 0.71 27.30
N LEU A 453 -0.55 1.27 26.09
CA LEU A 453 -0.08 0.54 24.91
C LEU A 453 0.90 1.41 24.13
N ASN A 454 2.15 0.97 24.04
CA ASN A 454 3.15 1.60 23.19
C ASN A 454 3.99 0.50 22.51
N TYR A 455 4.27 0.71 21.22
CA TYR A 455 5.05 -0.24 20.41
C TYR A 455 5.75 0.46 19.25
N ASP A 456 6.76 -0.21 18.72
CA ASP A 456 7.43 0.11 17.48
C ASP A 456 6.60 -0.44 16.31
N GLY A 457 5.88 0.44 15.64
CA GLY A 457 5.05 0.11 14.48
C GLY A 457 5.89 -0.29 13.27
N MET A 458 5.30 -1.06 12.35
CA MET A 458 5.96 -1.49 11.12
C MET A 458 6.45 -0.27 10.34
N PRO A 459 7.74 -0.26 9.91
CA PRO A 459 8.27 0.82 9.10
C PRO A 459 7.36 1.09 7.90
N GLY A 460 6.89 2.33 7.77
CA GLY A 460 5.97 2.69 6.71
C GLY A 460 4.54 2.99 7.11
N SER A 461 4.13 2.58 8.30
CA SER A 461 2.79 2.89 8.76
C SER A 461 2.60 4.41 8.88
N ILE A 462 1.48 4.93 8.37
CA ILE A 462 1.21 6.36 8.35
C ILE A 462 0.52 6.80 9.65
N THR A 463 0.84 8.00 10.12
CA THR A 463 0.18 8.67 11.26
C THR A 463 -0.62 9.87 10.78
N TYR A 464 -0.11 10.58 9.77
CA TYR A 464 -0.72 11.78 9.20
C TYR A 464 -0.98 11.59 7.71
N LEU A 465 -2.08 12.13 7.21
CA LEU A 465 -2.40 12.18 5.79
C LEU A 465 -2.65 13.61 5.35
N HIS A 466 -2.09 14.02 4.23
CA HIS A 466 -2.40 15.29 3.60
C HIS A 466 -2.72 15.07 2.14
N VAL A 467 -3.95 15.37 1.73
CA VAL A 467 -4.39 15.23 0.34
C VAL A 467 -4.77 16.60 -0.18
N SER A 468 -4.23 16.95 -1.34
CA SER A 468 -4.57 18.20 -2.04
C SER A 468 -4.86 17.93 -3.51
N ARG A 469 -5.65 18.78 -4.15
CA ARG A 469 -5.85 18.78 -5.61
C ARG A 469 -5.25 20.05 -6.20
N ASN A 470 -4.44 19.90 -7.23
CA ASN A 470 -3.87 21.01 -8.00
C ASN A 470 -4.51 21.01 -9.38
N ASP A 471 -5.32 22.03 -9.67
CA ASP A 471 -5.97 22.18 -10.96
C ASP A 471 -5.01 22.87 -11.94
N LEU A 472 -4.78 22.20 -13.07
CA LEU A 472 -3.84 22.59 -14.12
C LEU A 472 -4.61 22.72 -15.43
N VAL A 473 -4.45 23.84 -16.13
CA VAL A 473 -5.02 24.05 -17.47
C VAL A 473 -3.93 23.83 -18.50
N ALA A 474 -4.15 22.89 -19.41
CA ALA A 474 -3.22 22.56 -20.50
C ALA A 474 -3.79 22.98 -21.85
N THR A 475 -2.98 23.70 -22.63
CA THR A 475 -3.30 24.14 -24.00
C THR A 475 -2.16 23.75 -24.96
N LEU A 476 -2.49 23.53 -26.22
CA LEU A 476 -1.59 23.19 -27.31
C LEU A 476 -1.40 24.41 -28.23
N ASP A 477 -0.15 24.75 -28.52
CA ASP A 477 0.26 25.89 -29.35
C ASP A 477 1.11 25.45 -30.56
#